data_AF-A0A422N5N0-F1
#
_entry.id   AF-A0A422N5N0-F1
#
_cell.length_a   1.000
_cell.length_b   1.000
_cell.length_c   1.000
_cell.angle_alpha   90.00
_cell.angle_beta   90.00
_cell.angle_gamma   90.00
#
_symmetry.space_group_name_H-M   'P 1'
#
loop_
_entity.id
_entity.type
_entity.pdbx_description
1 polymer ?
#
loop_
_entity_poly.entity_id
_entity_poly.type
_entity_poly.pdbx_seq_one_letter_code
_entity_poly.pdbx_strand_id
1 'polypeptide(L)'
;MLLGNYSAALHGAGGVAAGADSRGLLLVKGNASDGKKIGWSENFVLSLTVTIEEHKSLSRLIGGGGNGVLTADGTLVFPVQATKKKATGEGTAEKAVSLVLHSSDPAGTWRLSKGMSAEGCSSPSVVAWEDNKLFMMAACEDGRRRVYESDDKGETWTEALGTLSRVWGDAPARGGPDVQSGFITALIDERRVLLVTLPLHSGENGK
;
A
#
# COMPACT_ATOMS: atom_id res chain seq x y z
N MET A 1 9.14 -4.65 9.72
CA MET A 1 9.16 -4.87 8.27
C MET A 1 7.98 -5.75 7.91
N LEU A 2 7.17 -5.36 6.93
CA LEU A 2 6.03 -6.14 6.43
C LEU A 2 6.43 -6.89 5.16
N LEU A 3 6.20 -8.19 5.11
CA LEU A 3 6.62 -9.08 4.02
C LEU A 3 5.45 -9.93 3.52
N GLY A 4 5.50 -10.31 2.25
CA GLY A 4 4.70 -11.42 1.73
C GLY A 4 5.34 -12.76 2.07
N ASN A 5 4.52 -13.74 2.44
CA ASN A 5 4.85 -15.11 2.78
C ASN A 5 4.03 -16.00 1.85
N TYR A 6 4.70 -16.50 0.82
CA TYR A 6 4.12 -17.38 -0.18
C TYR A 6 4.81 -18.73 -0.09
N SER A 7 4.11 -19.75 0.41
CA SER A 7 4.53 -21.14 0.23
C SER A 7 4.01 -21.66 -1.10
N ALA A 8 4.86 -22.36 -1.84
CA ALA A 8 4.42 -23.12 -3.00
C ALA A 8 3.57 -24.29 -2.50
N ALA A 9 2.24 -24.20 -2.60
CA ALA A 9 1.43 -25.39 -2.53
C ALA A 9 1.80 -26.27 -3.74
N LEU A 10 2.45 -27.41 -3.49
CA LEU A 10 2.51 -28.51 -4.44
C LEU A 10 1.08 -28.73 -4.96
N HIS A 11 0.91 -28.73 -6.29
CA HIS A 11 -0.36 -28.97 -6.95
C HIS A 11 -0.88 -30.38 -6.58
N GLY A 12 -1.64 -30.46 -5.50
CA GLY A 12 -2.43 -31.63 -5.09
C GLY A 12 -3.88 -31.41 -5.48
N ALA A 13 -4.42 -32.35 -6.25
CA ALA A 13 -5.74 -32.30 -6.85
C ALA A 13 -6.88 -32.10 -5.83
N GLY A 14 -7.78 -31.17 -6.16
CA GLY A 14 -9.17 -31.14 -5.69
C GLY A 14 -9.42 -30.58 -4.29
N GLY A 15 -10.02 -29.39 -4.21
CA GLY A 15 -10.76 -28.99 -3.01
C GLY A 15 -10.79 -27.50 -2.71
N VAL A 16 -11.91 -26.87 -3.11
CA VAL A 16 -12.59 -25.71 -2.48
C VAL A 16 -11.78 -24.42 -2.29
N ALA A 17 -12.10 -23.42 -3.12
CA ALA A 17 -11.68 -22.02 -2.97
C ALA A 17 -12.34 -21.39 -1.72
N ALA A 18 -11.63 -21.39 -0.60
CA ALA A 18 -12.02 -20.65 0.59
C ALA A 18 -11.74 -19.14 0.41
N GLY A 19 -12.73 -18.31 0.77
CA GLY A 19 -12.67 -16.86 0.66
C GLY A 19 -11.54 -16.23 1.47
N ALA A 20 -11.01 -15.11 0.94
CA ALA A 20 -10.00 -14.24 1.55
C ALA A 20 -8.96 -14.96 2.43
N ASP A 21 -8.35 -16.02 1.89
CA ASP A 21 -7.25 -16.71 2.55
C ASP A 21 -6.08 -15.72 2.64
N SER A 22 -5.75 -15.28 3.85
CA SER A 22 -4.72 -14.28 4.17
C SER A 22 -3.30 -14.80 3.95
N ARG A 23 -3.07 -15.62 2.91
CA ARG A 23 -1.75 -15.99 2.40
C ARG A 23 -1.00 -14.72 1.98
N GLY A 24 -0.01 -14.17 2.67
CA GLY A 24 0.60 -14.46 3.95
C GLY A 24 1.34 -13.19 4.33
N LEU A 25 0.76 -12.25 5.07
CA LEU A 25 1.51 -11.07 5.50
C LEU A 25 2.25 -11.41 6.80
N LEU A 26 3.57 -11.25 6.76
CA LEU A 26 4.47 -11.49 7.88
C LEU A 26 5.08 -10.17 8.33
N LEU A 27 4.92 -9.85 9.61
CA LEU A 27 5.63 -8.74 10.23
C LEU A 27 6.86 -9.27 10.95
N VAL A 28 8.02 -8.73 10.60
CA VAL A 28 9.30 -9.05 11.25
C VAL A 28 9.81 -7.81 11.97
N LYS A 29 10.15 -7.96 13.25
CA LYS A 29 10.76 -6.91 14.06
C LYS A 29 12.26 -7.15 14.17
N GLY A 30 13.02 -6.11 13.85
CA GLY A 30 14.46 -6.06 14.05
C GLY A 30 14.79 -5.10 15.19
N ASN A 31 15.72 -5.48 16.06
CA ASN A 31 16.26 -4.60 17.09
C ASN A 31 17.68 -4.15 16.69
N ALA A 32 17.89 -2.85 16.58
CA ALA A 32 19.19 -2.27 16.30
C ALA A 32 19.97 -2.07 17.60
N SER A 33 21.26 -2.40 17.58
CA SER A 33 22.17 -2.21 18.71
C SER A 33 23.30 -1.26 18.34
N ASP A 34 23.87 -0.59 19.34
CA ASP A 34 24.93 0.42 19.19
C ASP A 34 26.18 -0.13 18.47
N GLY A 35 26.39 -1.45 18.49
CA GLY A 35 27.43 -2.13 17.73
C GLY A 35 27.17 -2.24 16.21
N LYS A 36 26.23 -1.46 15.65
CA LYS A 36 25.79 -1.51 14.24
C LYS A 36 25.29 -2.89 13.81
N LYS A 37 24.72 -3.65 14.74
CA LYS A 37 24.12 -4.97 14.47
C LYS A 37 22.60 -4.88 14.59
N ILE A 38 21.90 -5.61 13.72
CA ILE A 38 20.45 -5.77 13.76
C ILE A 38 20.15 -7.22 14.10
N GLY A 39 19.50 -7.44 15.22
CA GLY A 39 18.94 -8.75 15.58
C GLY A 39 17.53 -8.89 15.05
N TRP A 40 17.28 -9.89 14.22
CA TRP A 40 15.93 -10.24 13.75
C TRP A 40 15.43 -11.42 14.58
N SER A 41 14.41 -11.20 15.41
CA SER A 41 14.04 -12.18 16.45
C SER A 41 12.55 -12.43 16.61
N GLU A 42 11.68 -11.49 16.23
CA GLU A 42 10.24 -11.62 16.42
C GLU A 42 9.52 -11.60 15.06
N ASN A 43 8.69 -12.62 14.84
CA ASN A 43 7.89 -12.84 13.65
C ASN A 43 6.42 -12.91 14.05
N PHE A 44 5.59 -12.06 13.47
CA PHE A 44 4.16 -12.02 13.72
C PHE A 44 3.41 -12.34 12.42
N VAL A 45 2.64 -13.42 12.44
CA VAL A 45 1.60 -13.63 11.42
C VAL A 45 0.48 -12.66 11.72
N LEU A 46 0.18 -11.78 10.77
CA LEU A 46 -0.78 -10.71 11.03
C LEU A 46 -2.19 -11.26 11.17
N SER A 47 -2.78 -11.03 12.34
CA SER A 47 -4.22 -11.17 12.54
C SER A 47 -4.92 -9.95 11.93
N LEU A 48 -5.48 -10.15 10.75
CA LEU A 48 -6.17 -9.11 9.99
C LEU A 48 -7.65 -9.08 10.35
N THR A 49 -8.13 -7.92 10.82
CA THR A 49 -9.56 -7.64 10.82
C THR A 49 -9.92 -7.00 9.49
N VAL A 50 -10.69 -7.73 8.69
CA VAL A 50 -11.32 -7.21 7.47
C VAL A 50 -12.80 -7.01 7.77
N THR A 51 -13.33 -5.81 7.58
CA THR A 51 -14.76 -5.57 7.72
C THR A 51 -15.48 -6.38 6.64
N ILE A 52 -16.24 -7.40 7.09
CA ILE A 52 -16.67 -8.52 6.24
C ILE A 52 -17.59 -8.09 5.11
N GLU A 53 -18.34 -6.99 5.21
CA GLU A 53 -19.32 -6.62 4.18
C GLU A 53 -18.74 -5.87 2.98
N GLU A 54 -17.79 -4.96 3.19
CA GLU A 54 -17.35 -4.03 2.13
C GLU A 54 -16.15 -4.55 1.32
N HIS A 55 -15.42 -5.53 1.84
CA HIS A 55 -14.22 -6.07 1.20
C HIS A 55 -14.39 -7.50 0.67
N LYS A 56 -15.62 -8.05 0.56
CA LYS A 56 -15.86 -9.40 0.00
C LYS A 56 -15.32 -9.58 -1.42
N SER A 57 -15.23 -8.48 -2.17
CA SER A 57 -14.67 -8.44 -3.52
C SER A 57 -13.14 -8.35 -3.57
N LEU A 58 -12.47 -8.11 -2.43
CA LEU A 58 -11.01 -8.01 -2.38
C LEU A 58 -10.39 -9.40 -2.27
N SER A 59 -9.29 -9.56 -3.00
CA SER A 59 -8.45 -10.73 -2.99
C SER A 59 -6.99 -10.30 -3.07
N ARG A 60 -6.06 -11.19 -2.69
CA ARG A 60 -4.61 -10.97 -2.83
C ARG A 60 -4.13 -9.64 -2.24
N LEU A 61 -4.02 -9.58 -0.92
CA LEU A 61 -3.44 -8.43 -0.21
C LEU A 61 -1.91 -8.53 -0.15
N ILE A 62 -1.21 -7.49 -0.59
CA ILE A 62 0.26 -7.41 -0.61
C ILE A 62 0.74 -6.07 -0.05
N GLY A 63 1.99 -6.02 0.43
CA GLY A 63 2.63 -4.75 0.79
C GLY A 63 2.87 -3.88 -0.45
N GLY A 64 2.70 -2.56 -0.32
CA GLY A 64 2.97 -1.59 -1.40
C GLY A 64 4.46 -1.39 -1.70
N GLY A 65 5.35 -1.98 -0.89
CA GLY A 65 6.78 -1.73 -0.95
C GLY A 65 7.19 -0.45 -0.21
N GLY A 66 8.48 -0.18 -0.15
CA GLY A 66 9.02 1.02 0.50
C GLY A 66 8.79 1.07 2.01
N ASN A 67 8.44 2.25 2.50
CA ASN A 67 8.36 2.56 3.94
C ASN A 67 6.91 2.61 4.43
N GLY A 68 6.69 2.09 5.64
CA GLY A 68 5.54 2.47 6.45
C GLY A 68 5.83 3.74 7.27
N VAL A 69 4.83 4.22 8.00
CA VAL A 69 4.96 5.38 8.88
C VAL A 69 4.49 5.12 10.29
N LEU A 70 5.07 5.85 11.24
CA LEU A 70 4.57 6.00 12.59
C LEU A 70 3.90 7.37 12.67
N THR A 71 2.61 7.38 12.98
CA THR A 71 1.82 8.60 13.17
C THR A 71 2.06 9.20 14.57
N ALA A 72 1.66 10.45 14.79
CA ALA A 72 1.92 11.13 16.06
C ALA A 72 1.15 10.52 17.24
N ASP A 73 0.04 9.82 16.97
CA ASP A 73 -0.69 9.05 17.99
C ASP A 73 -0.11 7.66 18.28
N GLY A 74 1.05 7.33 17.69
CA GLY A 74 1.73 6.04 17.89
C GLY A 74 1.22 4.91 17.01
N THR A 75 0.33 5.17 16.04
CA THR A 75 -0.14 4.13 15.11
C THR A 75 0.87 3.86 14.01
N LEU A 76 1.23 2.59 13.82
CA LEU A 76 1.98 2.09 12.67
C LEU A 76 1.06 1.93 11.47
N VAL A 77 1.49 2.40 10.30
CA VAL A 77 0.72 2.34 9.06
C VAL A 77 1.61 1.83 7.92
N PHE A 78 1.17 0.79 7.22
CA PHE A 78 1.82 0.28 6.02
C PHE A 78 0.92 0.48 4.80
N PRO A 79 1.46 0.95 3.67
CA PRO A 79 0.72 0.95 2.41
C PRO A 79 0.59 -0.49 1.91
N VAL A 80 -0.60 -0.85 1.47
CA VAL A 80 -0.91 -2.20 0.94
C VAL A 80 -1.78 -2.09 -0.30
N GLN A 81 -1.76 -3.13 -1.13
CA GLN A 81 -2.56 -3.22 -2.34
C GLN A 81 -3.35 -4.51 -2.36
N ALA A 82 -4.57 -4.46 -2.88
CA ALA A 82 -5.43 -5.61 -3.11
C ALA A 82 -5.90 -5.67 -4.56
N THR A 83 -6.30 -6.87 -4.99
CA THR A 83 -7.04 -7.09 -6.23
C THR A 83 -8.55 -7.06 -5.94
N LYS A 84 -9.25 -6.09 -6.50
CA LYS A 84 -10.70 -5.96 -6.44
C LYS A 84 -11.36 -6.66 -7.63
N LYS A 85 -12.27 -7.59 -7.35
CA LYS A 85 -13.08 -8.31 -8.33
C LYS A 85 -14.42 -7.63 -8.53
N LYS A 86 -14.81 -7.42 -9.78
CA LYS A 86 -16.12 -6.86 -10.13
C LYS A 86 -16.76 -7.69 -11.24
N ALA A 87 -17.98 -8.15 -11.01
CA ALA A 87 -18.75 -8.81 -12.05
C ALA A 87 -19.12 -7.79 -13.15
N THR A 88 -18.94 -8.19 -14.39
CA THR A 88 -19.24 -7.43 -15.61
C THR A 88 -20.06 -8.33 -16.55
N GLY A 89 -20.70 -7.75 -17.57
CA GLY A 89 -21.44 -8.52 -18.56
C GLY A 89 -20.59 -9.54 -19.33
N GLU A 90 -19.26 -9.39 -19.31
CA GLU A 90 -18.29 -10.21 -20.05
C GLU A 90 -17.45 -11.12 -19.14
N GLY A 91 -17.71 -11.15 -17.83
CA GLY A 91 -16.96 -11.96 -16.86
C GLY A 91 -16.62 -11.19 -15.57
N THR A 92 -15.49 -11.52 -14.93
CA THR A 92 -15.01 -10.81 -13.74
C THR A 92 -13.82 -9.93 -14.12
N ALA A 93 -13.97 -8.61 -13.98
CA ALA A 93 -12.87 -7.67 -14.09
C ALA A 93 -12.08 -7.64 -12.78
N GLU A 94 -10.76 -7.69 -12.87
CA GLU A 94 -9.84 -7.56 -11.75
C GLU A 94 -9.08 -6.24 -11.87
N LYS A 95 -9.15 -5.41 -10.83
CA LYS A 95 -8.45 -4.12 -10.76
C LYS A 95 -7.67 -4.00 -9.47
N ALA A 96 -6.48 -3.42 -9.55
CA ALA A 96 -5.73 -3.05 -8.35
C ALA A 96 -6.43 -1.90 -7.62
N VAL A 97 -6.39 -1.96 -6.29
CA VAL A 97 -6.77 -0.88 -5.40
C VAL A 97 -5.73 -0.76 -4.30
N SER A 98 -5.47 0.46 -3.87
CA SER A 98 -4.50 0.79 -2.82
C SER A 98 -5.23 1.14 -1.52
N LEU A 99 -4.71 0.61 -0.42
CA LEU A 99 -5.24 0.75 0.93
C LEU A 99 -4.08 0.96 1.93
N VAL A 100 -4.42 1.10 3.20
CA VAL A 100 -3.44 1.05 4.29
C VAL A 100 -3.80 -0.03 5.31
N LEU A 101 -2.77 -0.61 5.92
CA LEU A 101 -2.87 -1.52 7.05
C LEU A 101 -2.30 -0.83 8.28
N HIS A 102 -3.04 -0.79 9.39
CA HIS A 102 -2.61 -0.07 10.57
C HIS A 102 -2.85 -0.79 11.89
N SER A 103 -2.00 -0.51 12.88
CA SER A 103 -2.12 -0.99 14.26
C SER A 103 -1.32 -0.09 15.22
N SER A 104 -1.81 0.08 16.45
CA SER A 104 -1.05 0.70 17.54
C SER A 104 -0.22 -0.31 18.34
N ASP A 105 -0.40 -1.61 18.08
CA ASP A 105 0.36 -2.70 18.67
C ASP A 105 0.91 -3.62 17.57
N PRO A 106 2.25 -3.72 17.40
CA PRO A 106 2.86 -4.63 16.42
C PRO A 106 2.42 -6.08 16.57
N ALA A 107 2.21 -6.55 17.81
CA ALA A 107 1.80 -7.92 18.13
C ALA A 107 0.27 -8.09 18.17
N GLY A 108 -0.47 -6.99 18.08
CA GLY A 108 -1.91 -6.95 18.20
C GLY A 108 -2.64 -7.18 16.87
N THR A 109 -3.92 -6.78 16.87
CA THR A 109 -4.77 -6.86 15.70
C THR A 109 -4.47 -5.73 14.72
N TRP A 110 -4.26 -6.10 13.46
CA TRP A 110 -4.08 -5.15 12.37
C TRP A 110 -5.39 -4.92 11.64
N ARG A 111 -5.68 -3.66 11.33
CA ARG A 111 -6.90 -3.23 10.61
C ARG A 111 -6.55 -2.84 9.20
N LEU A 112 -7.27 -3.41 8.24
CA LEU A 112 -7.27 -2.95 6.86
C LEU A 112 -8.22 -1.76 6.75
N SER A 113 -7.79 -0.70 6.08
CA SER A 113 -8.61 0.50 5.91
C SER A 113 -9.88 0.21 5.11
N LYS A 114 -10.98 0.84 5.50
CA LYS A 114 -12.29 0.73 4.84
C LYS A 114 -12.30 1.37 3.45
N GLY A 115 -11.81 2.61 3.38
CA GLY A 115 -11.61 3.34 2.15
C GLY A 115 -10.42 2.80 1.35
N MET A 116 -10.45 3.06 0.05
CA MET A 116 -9.42 2.67 -0.90
C MET A 116 -9.28 3.70 -2.02
N SER A 117 -8.20 3.61 -2.79
CA SER A 117 -8.03 4.39 -4.01
C SER A 117 -9.03 4.00 -5.12
N ALA A 118 -9.05 4.78 -6.20
CA ALA A 118 -9.76 4.40 -7.42
C ALA A 118 -9.26 3.05 -7.99
N GLU A 119 -10.15 2.35 -8.71
CA GLU A 119 -9.79 1.12 -9.42
C GLU A 119 -8.70 1.38 -10.46
N GLY A 120 -7.73 0.48 -10.54
CA GLY A 120 -6.57 0.63 -11.41
C GLY A 120 -5.43 1.45 -10.78
N CYS A 121 -5.48 1.74 -9.48
CA CYS A 121 -4.40 2.43 -8.77
C CYS A 121 -3.65 1.49 -7.82
N SER A 122 -2.34 1.39 -8.02
CA SER A 122 -1.45 0.38 -7.47
C SER A 122 -0.12 0.99 -6.99
N SER A 123 0.77 0.14 -6.45
CA SER A 123 2.10 0.51 -5.93
C SER A 123 2.08 1.68 -4.93
N PRO A 124 1.26 1.62 -3.87
CA PRO A 124 1.05 2.76 -3.00
C PRO A 124 2.24 3.09 -2.12
N SER A 125 2.38 4.37 -1.78
CA SER A 125 3.29 4.87 -0.77
C SER A 125 2.56 5.84 0.14
N VAL A 126 2.81 5.78 1.45
CA VAL A 126 2.08 6.56 2.45
C VAL A 126 3.03 7.43 3.27
N VAL A 127 2.58 8.63 3.60
CA VAL A 127 3.27 9.53 4.52
C VAL A 127 2.31 10.03 5.59
N ALA A 128 2.85 10.26 6.79
CA ALA A 128 2.16 11.04 7.81
C ALA A 128 2.42 12.53 7.55
N TRP A 129 1.33 13.29 7.48
CA TRP A 129 1.30 14.74 7.47
C TRP A 129 0.66 15.24 8.77
N GLU A 130 0.73 16.55 9.00
CA GLU A 130 0.23 17.25 10.19
C GLU A 130 -1.09 16.69 10.73
N ASP A 131 -1.29 16.75 12.05
CA ASP A 131 -2.51 16.32 12.74
C ASP A 131 -2.94 14.88 12.44
N ASN A 132 -1.98 13.96 12.33
CA ASN A 132 -2.18 12.55 11.99
C ASN A 132 -2.83 12.30 10.62
N LYS A 133 -2.84 13.28 9.73
CA LYS A 133 -3.30 13.08 8.35
C LYS A 133 -2.37 12.13 7.62
N LEU A 134 -2.94 11.33 6.74
CA LEU A 134 -2.21 10.48 5.82
C LEU A 134 -2.34 11.02 4.41
N PHE A 135 -1.22 11.07 3.69
CA PHE A 135 -1.25 11.12 2.23
C PHE A 135 -0.84 9.78 1.67
N MET A 136 -1.65 9.23 0.77
CA MET A 136 -1.33 8.04 -0.01
C MET A 136 -1.18 8.41 -1.47
N MET A 137 0.02 8.19 -2.02
CA MET A 137 0.29 8.30 -3.45
C MET A 137 0.22 6.92 -4.08
N ALA A 138 -0.49 6.79 -5.20
CA ALA A 138 -0.58 5.56 -5.98
C ALA A 138 -0.33 5.85 -7.46
N ALA A 139 0.35 4.93 -8.15
CA ALA A 139 0.41 4.92 -9.61
C ALA A 139 -0.91 4.37 -10.16
N CYS A 140 -1.43 4.93 -11.25
CA CYS A 140 -2.71 4.51 -11.80
C CYS A 140 -2.61 4.22 -13.30
N GLU A 141 -3.45 3.29 -13.77
CA GLU A 141 -3.53 2.84 -15.17
C GLU A 141 -3.74 3.99 -16.19
N ASP A 142 -4.24 5.14 -15.75
CA ASP A 142 -4.38 6.35 -16.58
C ASP A 142 -3.06 7.11 -16.79
N GLY A 143 -1.94 6.52 -16.36
CA GLY A 143 -0.58 7.07 -16.45
C GLY A 143 -0.29 8.18 -15.45
N ARG A 144 -1.22 8.48 -14.54
CA ARG A 144 -1.04 9.53 -13.53
C ARG A 144 -0.82 8.94 -12.16
N ARG A 145 -0.09 9.67 -11.32
CA ARG A 145 -0.08 9.42 -9.88
C ARG A 145 -1.17 10.21 -9.22
N ARG A 146 -2.03 9.50 -8.51
CA ARG A 146 -3.09 10.11 -7.70
C ARG A 146 -2.65 10.15 -6.25
N VAL A 147 -2.92 11.29 -5.61
CA VAL A 147 -2.63 11.48 -4.19
C VAL A 147 -3.96 11.64 -3.46
N TYR A 148 -4.14 10.85 -2.42
CA TYR A 148 -5.33 10.83 -1.58
C TYR A 148 -4.97 11.30 -0.18
N GLU A 149 -5.88 12.02 0.46
CA GLU A 149 -5.79 12.47 1.83
C GLU A 149 -6.82 11.77 2.71
N SER A 150 -6.44 11.47 3.95
CA SER A 150 -7.30 10.88 4.97
C SER A 150 -6.90 11.42 6.34
N ASP A 151 -7.88 11.84 7.13
CA ASP A 151 -7.76 12.23 8.53
C ASP A 151 -8.18 11.10 9.50
N ASP A 152 -8.71 10.00 8.95
CA ASP A 152 -9.35 8.90 9.66
C ASP A 152 -8.65 7.55 9.43
N LYS A 153 -7.34 7.58 9.13
CA LYS A 153 -6.51 6.39 8.90
C LYS A 153 -7.02 5.48 7.78
N GLY A 154 -7.66 6.09 6.78
CA GLY A 154 -8.15 5.46 5.58
C GLY A 154 -9.57 4.91 5.69
N GLU A 155 -10.35 5.30 6.70
CA GLU A 155 -11.79 5.03 6.68
C GLU A 155 -12.45 5.73 5.48
N THR A 156 -12.00 6.94 5.17
CA THR A 156 -12.32 7.67 3.94
C THR A 156 -11.05 8.22 3.29
N TRP A 157 -11.10 8.39 1.96
CA TRP A 157 -10.02 8.98 1.18
C TRP A 157 -10.60 10.03 0.24
N THR A 158 -10.02 11.23 0.25
CA THR A 158 -10.34 12.31 -0.69
C THR A 158 -9.19 12.51 -1.65
N GLU A 159 -9.43 12.58 -2.96
CA GLU A 159 -8.35 12.88 -3.90
C GLU A 159 -7.90 14.34 -3.77
N ALA A 160 -6.61 14.57 -3.54
CA ALA A 160 -6.01 15.88 -3.31
C ALA A 160 -5.83 16.68 -4.62
N LEU A 161 -6.94 16.92 -5.33
CA LEU A 161 -6.98 17.53 -6.68
C LEU A 161 -6.49 18.98 -6.72
N GLY A 162 -6.59 19.71 -5.61
CA GLY A 162 -6.16 21.11 -5.54
C GLY A 162 -4.65 21.30 -5.29
N THR A 163 -3.90 20.22 -5.05
CA THR A 163 -2.52 20.31 -4.56
C THR A 163 -1.58 19.31 -5.23
N LEU A 164 -1.73 18.02 -4.93
CA LEU A 164 -0.72 16.99 -5.21
C LEU A 164 -1.17 15.95 -6.23
N SER A 165 -2.46 15.69 -6.32
CA SER A 165 -2.95 14.63 -7.21
C SER A 165 -2.76 15.03 -8.67
N ARG A 166 -2.35 14.07 -9.50
CA ARG A 166 -2.19 14.22 -10.95
C ARG A 166 -1.11 15.21 -11.39
N VAL A 167 -0.30 15.71 -10.45
CA VAL A 167 0.89 16.53 -10.74
C VAL A 167 1.96 15.69 -11.43
N TRP A 168 2.11 14.43 -11.01
CA TRP A 168 3.06 13.50 -11.59
C TRP A 168 2.36 12.47 -12.47
N GLY A 169 2.96 12.16 -13.61
CA GLY A 169 2.50 11.11 -14.50
C GLY A 169 3.63 10.65 -15.43
N ASP A 170 3.48 9.46 -15.98
CA ASP A 170 4.36 8.93 -17.00
C ASP A 170 4.08 9.64 -18.35
N ALA A 171 5.08 9.65 -19.22
CA ALA A 171 4.94 10.19 -20.57
C ALA A 171 3.76 9.50 -21.30
N PRO A 172 3.01 10.23 -22.15
CA PRO A 172 1.84 9.68 -22.79
C PRO A 172 2.24 8.48 -23.66
N ALA A 173 1.49 7.38 -23.52
CA ALA A 173 1.53 6.17 -24.37
C ALA A 173 2.45 4.99 -23.97
N ARG A 174 3.01 4.93 -22.77
CA ARG A 174 3.63 3.67 -22.29
C ARG A 174 2.94 3.20 -21.02
N GLY A 175 1.99 2.29 -21.18
CA GLY A 175 1.46 1.43 -20.11
C GLY A 175 2.57 0.51 -19.58
N GLY A 176 3.59 1.11 -18.99
CA GLY A 176 4.63 0.42 -18.25
C GLY A 176 4.09 -0.04 -16.89
N PRO A 177 4.77 -0.99 -16.22
CA PRO A 177 4.36 -1.43 -14.90
C PRO A 177 4.36 -0.25 -13.92
N ASP A 178 3.29 -0.12 -13.14
CA ASP A 178 3.17 0.86 -12.06
C ASP A 178 4.34 0.71 -11.07
N VAL A 179 5.30 1.63 -11.12
CA VAL A 179 6.49 1.57 -10.26
C VAL A 179 6.21 2.23 -8.91
N GLN A 180 6.73 1.66 -7.83
CA GLN A 180 6.67 2.25 -6.49
C GLN A 180 7.39 3.62 -6.42
N SER A 181 6.84 4.57 -5.66
CA SER A 181 7.42 5.91 -5.44
C SER A 181 8.24 5.95 -4.15
N GLY A 182 9.32 6.72 -4.11
CA GLY A 182 9.78 7.26 -2.83
C GLY A 182 8.87 8.40 -2.43
N PHE A 183 8.22 8.30 -1.27
CA PHE A 183 7.38 9.36 -0.72
C PHE A 183 7.60 9.45 0.78
N ILE A 184 8.17 10.57 1.24
CA ILE A 184 8.48 10.80 2.65
C ILE A 184 8.15 12.23 3.09
N THR A 185 7.95 12.39 4.39
CA THR A 185 7.92 13.70 5.05
C THR A 185 9.30 13.95 5.70
N ALA A 186 9.79 15.18 5.60
CA ALA A 186 11.03 15.62 6.25
C ALA A 186 10.86 17.00 6.90
N LEU A 187 11.72 17.30 7.87
CA LEU A 187 11.88 18.63 8.45
C LEU A 187 13.23 19.18 7.98
N ILE A 188 13.22 20.20 7.13
CA ILE A 188 14.42 20.84 6.58
C ILE A 188 14.33 22.31 6.92
N ASP A 189 15.31 22.83 7.67
CA ASP A 189 15.34 24.22 8.14
C ASP A 189 14.01 24.65 8.79
N GLU A 190 13.55 23.84 9.76
CA GLU A 190 12.28 24.02 10.49
C GLU A 190 11.01 23.97 9.62
N ARG A 191 11.15 23.72 8.32
CA ARG A 191 10.05 23.59 7.39
C ARG A 191 9.71 22.14 7.13
N ARG A 192 8.45 21.77 7.35
CA ARG A 192 7.93 20.47 6.96
C ARG A 192 7.77 20.42 5.44
N VAL A 193 8.34 19.40 4.81
CA VAL A 193 8.30 19.21 3.35
C VAL A 193 7.95 17.77 2.99
N LEU A 194 7.41 17.60 1.79
CA LEU A 194 7.27 16.30 1.14
C LEU A 194 8.41 16.12 0.14
N LEU A 195 9.10 14.99 0.21
CA LEU A 195 10.08 14.59 -0.78
C LEU A 195 9.52 13.41 -1.58
N VAL A 196 9.57 13.55 -2.91
CA VAL A 196 9.00 12.61 -3.86
C VAL A 196 10.09 12.19 -4.85
N THR A 197 10.29 10.87 -5.03
CA THR A 197 11.16 10.31 -6.06
C THR A 197 10.38 9.38 -6.97
N LEU A 198 10.55 9.58 -8.28
CA LEU A 198 9.81 8.90 -9.33
C LEU A 198 10.78 8.49 -10.45
N PRO A 199 10.62 7.29 -11.03
CA PRO A 199 11.35 6.96 -12.24
C PRO A 199 10.87 7.86 -13.39
N LEU A 200 11.81 8.35 -14.19
CA LEU A 200 11.52 8.97 -15.48
C LEU A 200 11.79 7.94 -16.57
N HIS A 201 10.75 7.53 -17.27
CA HIS A 201 10.89 6.65 -18.42
C HIS A 201 11.34 7.47 -19.64
N SER A 202 12.65 7.56 -19.88
CA SER A 202 13.18 8.08 -21.15
C SER A 202 12.92 7.04 -22.24
N GLY A 203 12.02 7.37 -23.17
CA GLY A 203 11.72 6.53 -24.31
C GLY A 203 12.88 6.49 -25.31
N GLU A 204 14.01 5.85 -24.99
CA GLU A 204 14.90 5.36 -26.03
C GLU A 204 14.29 4.08 -26.60
N ASN A 205 13.99 4.11 -27.88
CA ASN A 205 13.76 2.91 -28.66
C ASN A 205 15.08 2.13 -28.68
N GLY A 206 15.24 1.20 -27.75
CA GLY A 206 16.22 0.14 -27.87
C GLY A 206 15.81 -0.77 -29.03
N LYS A 207 16.31 -0.45 -30.22
CA LYS A 207 16.32 -1.20 -31.50
C LYS A 207 15.24 -2.25 -31.72
#